data_AF-A0A949MS67-F1
#
_entry.id   AF-A0A949MS67-F1
#
_cell.length_a   1.000
_cell.length_b   1.000
_cell.length_c   1.000
_cell.angle_alpha   90.00
_cell.angle_beta   90.00
_cell.angle_gamma   90.00
#
_symmetry.space_group_name_H-M   'P 1'
#
loop_
_entity.id
_entity.type
_entity.pdbx_description
1 polymer ?
#
loop_
_entity_poly.entity_id
_entity_poly.type
_entity_poly.pdbx_seq_one_letter_code
_entity_poly.pdbx_strand_id
1 'polypeptide(L)'
;MQKNRKSPASVDPARSLKKAKGFMIFGLKSWVKALELADGSKKSNGKYRYVVTPDASSGHILVAADGTVVEGSDRSREEWAKIGQPARLASIGLRAAKDELDAAERVEYTFNVITGEAYLSRRGQRVAGQPETIAAWAEIGHPVETALFEQLFAAQEWGNTTAEEVTRARMIKLGVIRPPKADDAPPTAVLS
;
A
#
# COMPACT_ATOMS: atom_id res chain seq x y z
N MET A 1 20.83 -30.72 20.95
CA MET A 1 20.42 -29.30 20.85
C MET A 1 18.94 -29.25 20.45
N GLN A 2 18.04 -29.03 21.39
CA GLN A 2 16.61 -28.88 21.12
C GLN A 2 16.35 -27.49 20.55
N LYS A 3 15.77 -27.42 19.35
CA LYS A 3 15.26 -26.18 18.76
C LYS A 3 14.06 -25.72 19.59
N ASN A 4 14.23 -24.66 20.37
CA ASN A 4 13.12 -23.95 21.00
C ASN A 4 12.17 -23.46 19.91
N ARG A 5 11.10 -24.21 19.64
CA ARG A 5 9.94 -23.74 18.88
C ARG A 5 9.31 -22.62 19.71
N LYS A 6 9.56 -21.36 19.35
CA LYS A 6 8.80 -20.23 19.88
C LYS A 6 7.32 -20.52 19.65
N SER A 7 6.56 -20.66 20.73
CA SER A 7 5.09 -20.65 20.70
C SER A 7 4.61 -19.44 19.90
N PRO A 8 3.52 -19.53 19.12
CA PRO A 8 3.00 -18.39 18.41
C PRO A 8 2.68 -17.30 19.44
N ALA A 9 3.40 -16.19 19.37
CA ALA A 9 3.20 -15.06 20.27
C ALA A 9 1.72 -14.66 20.20
N SER A 10 1.06 -14.55 21.36
CA SER A 10 -0.31 -14.05 21.44
C SER A 10 -0.40 -12.73 20.67
N VAL A 11 -1.38 -12.62 19.80
CA VAL A 11 -1.55 -11.44 18.95
C VAL A 11 -1.91 -10.28 19.86
N ASP A 12 -0.97 -9.37 20.08
CA ASP A 12 -1.17 -8.13 20.84
C ASP A 12 -2.39 -7.36 20.28
N PRO A 13 -3.48 -7.20 21.06
CA PRO A 13 -4.69 -6.50 20.62
C PRO A 13 -4.41 -5.05 20.18
N ALA A 14 -3.50 -4.36 20.86
CA ALA A 14 -3.14 -2.97 20.52
C ALA A 14 -2.43 -2.90 19.16
N ARG A 15 -1.54 -3.86 18.89
CA ARG A 15 -0.86 -3.97 17.59
C ARG A 15 -1.85 -4.28 16.46
N SER A 16 -2.84 -5.13 16.71
CA SER A 16 -3.88 -5.48 15.73
C SER A 16 -4.77 -4.29 15.40
N LEU A 17 -5.20 -3.53 16.42
CA LEU A 17 -5.96 -2.29 16.24
C LEU A 17 -5.17 -1.26 15.41
N LYS A 18 -3.87 -1.09 15.69
CA LYS A 18 -3.00 -0.19 14.92
C LYS A 18 -2.90 -0.61 13.45
N LYS A 19 -2.78 -1.92 13.18
CA LYS A 19 -2.78 -2.45 11.80
C LYS A 19 -4.12 -2.22 11.10
N ALA A 20 -5.23 -2.55 11.76
CA ALA A 20 -6.57 -2.35 11.21
C ALA A 20 -6.83 -0.88 10.88
N LYS A 21 -6.41 0.06 11.75
CA LYS A 21 -6.45 1.50 11.46
C LYS A 21 -5.62 1.86 10.23
N GLY A 22 -4.41 1.32 10.11
CA GLY A 22 -3.56 1.51 8.95
C GLY A 22 -4.22 1.05 7.65
N PHE A 23 -4.82 -0.14 7.65
CA PHE A 23 -5.56 -0.67 6.51
C PHE A 23 -6.82 0.15 6.21
N MET A 24 -7.58 0.57 7.22
CA MET A 24 -8.74 1.45 7.01
C MET A 24 -8.36 2.72 6.24
N ILE A 25 -7.29 3.41 6.67
CA ILE A 25 -6.80 4.61 5.99
C ILE A 25 -6.39 4.31 4.54
N PHE A 26 -5.75 3.17 4.30
CA PHE A 26 -5.37 2.77 2.94
C PHE A 26 -6.60 2.51 2.06
N GLY A 27 -7.62 1.82 2.61
CA GLY A 27 -8.90 1.57 1.94
C GLY A 27 -9.59 2.87 1.55
N LEU A 28 -9.76 3.79 2.51
CA LEU A 28 -10.36 5.12 2.28
C LEU A 28 -9.62 5.91 1.19
N LYS A 29 -8.28 5.98 1.26
CA LYS A 29 -7.48 6.67 0.24
C LYS A 29 -7.62 6.05 -1.15
N SER A 30 -7.62 4.73 -1.21
CA SER A 30 -7.76 4.00 -2.47
C SER A 30 -9.15 4.20 -3.08
N TRP A 31 -10.18 4.25 -2.25
CA TRP A 31 -11.55 4.49 -2.67
C TRP A 31 -11.75 5.92 -3.19
N VAL A 32 -11.23 6.93 -2.48
CA VAL A 32 -11.17 8.32 -2.98
C VAL A 32 -10.54 8.35 -4.37
N LYS A 33 -9.40 7.68 -4.55
CA LYS A 33 -8.72 7.63 -5.84
C LYS A 33 -9.55 6.93 -6.93
N ALA A 34 -10.28 5.88 -6.58
CA ALA A 34 -11.18 5.18 -7.49
C ALA A 34 -12.37 6.05 -7.93
N LEU A 35 -12.96 6.83 -7.02
CA LEU A 35 -14.01 7.80 -7.34
C LEU A 35 -13.50 8.87 -8.32
N GLU A 36 -12.32 9.45 -8.04
CA GLU A 36 -11.72 10.44 -8.93
C GLU A 36 -11.41 9.86 -10.32
N LEU A 37 -10.96 8.59 -10.37
CA LEU A 37 -10.73 7.90 -11.64
C LEU A 37 -12.03 7.69 -12.42
N ALA A 38 -13.12 7.33 -11.75
CA ALA A 38 -14.44 7.17 -12.37
C ALA A 38 -14.97 8.49 -12.96
N ASP A 39 -14.61 9.63 -12.35
CA ASP A 39 -14.87 10.97 -12.89
C ASP A 39 -13.91 11.40 -14.02
N GLY A 40 -13.03 10.50 -14.50
CA GLY A 40 -12.06 10.77 -15.55
C GLY A 40 -10.79 11.49 -15.08
N SER A 41 -10.61 11.70 -13.78
CA SER A 41 -9.44 12.38 -13.22
C SER A 41 -8.26 11.42 -13.05
N LYS A 42 -7.25 11.57 -13.92
CA LYS A 42 -5.99 10.79 -13.83
C LYS A 42 -5.19 11.12 -12.57
N LYS A 43 -5.30 12.34 -12.05
CA LYS A 43 -4.66 12.82 -10.82
C LYS A 43 -5.71 13.18 -9.78
N SER A 44 -5.33 13.12 -8.50
CA SER A 44 -6.23 13.60 -7.46
C SER A 44 -6.42 15.09 -7.58
N ASN A 45 -7.69 15.53 -7.55
CA ASN A 45 -8.09 16.93 -7.68
C ASN A 45 -8.78 17.45 -6.40
N GLY A 46 -8.90 16.61 -5.37
CA GLY A 46 -9.49 16.98 -4.10
C GLY A 46 -11.01 17.03 -4.10
N LYS A 47 -11.69 16.49 -5.13
CA LYS A 47 -13.16 16.42 -5.18
C LYS A 47 -13.74 15.60 -4.03
N TYR A 48 -13.01 14.60 -3.55
CA TYR A 48 -13.41 13.76 -2.43
C TYR A 48 -12.39 13.81 -1.31
N ARG A 49 -12.86 13.76 -0.06
CA ARG A 49 -12.03 13.64 1.14
C ARG A 49 -12.59 12.56 2.05
N TYR A 50 -11.73 11.83 2.74
CA TYR A 50 -12.18 10.88 3.75
C TYR A 50 -12.17 11.52 5.14
N VAL A 51 -13.08 11.05 5.99
CA VAL A 51 -13.17 11.39 7.41
C VAL A 51 -13.08 10.09 8.22
N VAL A 52 -12.39 10.15 9.35
CA VAL A 52 -12.27 9.05 10.30
C VAL A 52 -12.71 9.57 11.66
N THR A 53 -13.49 8.78 12.38
CA THR A 53 -13.92 9.14 13.73
C THR A 53 -12.72 9.33 14.67
N PRO A 54 -12.82 10.15 15.73
CA PRO A 54 -11.69 10.40 16.63
C PRO A 54 -11.07 9.14 17.26
N ASP A 55 -11.93 8.15 17.57
CA ASP A 55 -11.56 6.84 18.11
C ASP A 55 -11.13 5.84 17.01
N ALA A 56 -11.20 6.23 15.73
CA ALA A 56 -10.92 5.39 14.57
C ALA A 56 -11.71 4.07 14.56
N SER A 57 -12.96 4.10 15.02
CA SER A 57 -13.91 2.99 14.92
C SER A 57 -14.61 2.92 13.57
N SER A 58 -14.76 4.04 12.85
CA SER A 58 -15.34 4.08 11.51
C SER A 58 -14.76 5.21 10.66
N GLY A 59 -15.15 5.22 9.38
CA GLY A 59 -14.84 6.30 8.46
C GLY A 59 -15.78 6.33 7.26
N HIS A 60 -15.83 7.47 6.60
CA HIS A 60 -16.66 7.71 5.42
C HIS A 60 -15.97 8.69 4.46
N ILE A 61 -16.54 8.87 3.28
CA ILE A 61 -16.02 9.78 2.24
C ILE A 61 -17.05 10.88 2.02
N LEU A 62 -16.56 12.12 1.92
CA LEU A 62 -17.36 13.30 1.63
C LEU A 62 -16.98 13.86 0.25
N VAL A 63 -17.96 14.41 -0.44
CA VAL A 63 -17.74 15.36 -1.53
C VAL A 63 -17.21 16.66 -0.90
N ALA A 64 -16.09 17.17 -1.39
CA ALA A 64 -15.41 18.31 -0.78
C ALA A 64 -16.18 19.62 -0.94
N ALA A 65 -16.95 19.76 -2.02
CA ALA A 65 -17.66 21.00 -2.37
C ALA A 65 -18.82 21.33 -1.41
N ASP A 66 -19.58 20.32 -0.98
CA ASP A 66 -20.82 20.48 -0.22
C ASP A 66 -20.84 19.66 1.09
N GLY A 67 -19.85 18.79 1.31
CA GLY A 67 -19.80 17.93 2.48
C GLY A 67 -20.74 16.73 2.44
N THR A 68 -21.35 16.42 1.29
CA THR A 68 -22.27 15.29 1.16
C THR A 68 -21.52 13.97 1.34
N VAL A 69 -22.06 13.06 2.15
CA VAL A 69 -21.51 11.70 2.30
C VAL A 69 -21.72 10.92 1.01
N VAL A 70 -20.64 10.35 0.49
CA VAL A 70 -20.69 9.46 -0.67
C VAL A 70 -21.41 8.17 -0.28
N GLU A 71 -22.40 7.77 -1.09
CA GLU A 71 -23.19 6.57 -0.85
C GLU A 71 -22.31 5.32 -0.69
N GLY A 72 -22.65 4.47 0.27
CA GLY A 72 -21.94 3.23 0.56
C GLY A 72 -20.51 3.40 1.11
N SER A 73 -20.11 4.64 1.47
CA SER A 73 -18.79 4.91 2.05
C SER A 73 -18.77 4.89 3.58
N ASP A 74 -19.90 4.98 4.27
CA ASP A 74 -19.90 4.87 5.74
C ASP A 74 -19.74 3.41 6.17
N ARG A 75 -18.60 3.10 6.79
CA ARG A 75 -18.22 1.74 7.18
C ARG A 75 -17.38 1.73 8.44
N SER A 76 -17.44 0.63 9.18
CA SER A 76 -16.55 0.36 10.31
C SER A 76 -15.08 0.24 9.88
N ARG A 77 -14.18 0.34 10.87
CA ARG A 77 -12.75 0.11 10.68
C ARG A 77 -12.47 -1.27 10.09
N GLU A 78 -13.16 -2.30 10.56
CA GLU A 78 -12.96 -3.68 10.14
C GLU A 78 -13.39 -3.87 8.67
N GLU A 79 -14.49 -3.25 8.26
CA GLU A 79 -14.93 -3.27 6.86
C GLU A 79 -13.97 -2.52 5.95
N TRP A 80 -13.49 -1.34 6.37
CA TRP A 80 -12.48 -0.61 5.63
C TRP A 80 -11.14 -1.36 5.58
N ALA A 81 -10.76 -2.06 6.64
CA ALA A 81 -9.55 -2.87 6.69
C ALA A 81 -9.61 -4.06 5.72
N LYS A 82 -10.78 -4.69 5.56
CA LYS A 82 -11.00 -5.76 4.56
C LYS A 82 -10.78 -5.30 3.12
N ILE A 83 -10.96 -4.01 2.83
CA ILE A 83 -10.66 -3.40 1.53
C ILE A 83 -9.19 -2.99 1.47
N GLY A 84 -8.72 -2.30 2.50
CA GLY A 84 -7.41 -1.67 2.53
C GLY A 84 -6.24 -2.64 2.61
N GLN A 85 -6.40 -3.78 3.28
CA GLN A 85 -5.36 -4.80 3.35
C GLN A 85 -5.04 -5.40 1.97
N PRO A 86 -6.00 -6.00 1.23
CA PRO A 86 -5.71 -6.52 -0.10
C PRO A 86 -5.31 -5.40 -1.07
N ALA A 87 -5.92 -4.21 -0.98
CA ALA A 87 -5.51 -3.07 -1.80
C ALA A 87 -4.03 -2.68 -1.58
N ARG A 88 -3.56 -2.66 -0.32
CA ARG A 88 -2.15 -2.36 -0.02
C ARG A 88 -1.23 -3.40 -0.63
N LEU A 89 -1.53 -4.68 -0.43
CA LEU A 89 -0.73 -5.76 -0.98
C LEU A 89 -0.73 -5.72 -2.51
N ALA A 90 -1.88 -5.52 -3.14
CA ALA A 90 -2.01 -5.37 -4.58
C ALA A 90 -1.16 -4.20 -5.11
N SER A 91 -1.14 -3.05 -4.41
CA SER A 91 -0.29 -1.92 -4.78
C SER A 91 1.21 -2.26 -4.70
N ILE A 92 1.64 -3.13 -3.77
CA ILE A 92 3.03 -3.57 -3.68
C ILE A 92 3.36 -4.46 -4.88
N GLY A 93 2.53 -5.47 -5.16
CA GLY A 93 2.71 -6.37 -6.30
C GLY A 93 2.74 -5.64 -7.65
N LEU A 94 1.77 -4.74 -7.87
CA LEU A 94 1.72 -3.91 -9.08
C LEU A 94 2.97 -3.06 -9.27
N ARG A 95 3.43 -2.38 -8.21
CA ARG A 95 4.61 -1.52 -8.29
C ARG A 95 5.89 -2.32 -8.54
N ALA A 96 6.01 -3.50 -7.92
CA ALA A 96 7.14 -4.39 -8.13
C ALA A 96 7.19 -4.88 -9.59
N ALA A 97 6.08 -5.39 -10.12
CA ALA A 97 6.00 -5.84 -11.50
C ALA A 97 6.18 -4.68 -12.51
N LYS A 98 5.61 -3.51 -12.22
CA LYS A 98 5.83 -2.31 -13.02
C LYS A 98 7.31 -1.92 -13.08
N ASP A 99 8.00 -1.91 -11.94
CA ASP A 99 9.42 -1.57 -11.87
C ASP A 99 10.28 -2.48 -12.75
N GLU A 100 9.96 -3.78 -12.81
CA GLU A 100 10.66 -4.75 -13.65
C GLU A 100 10.37 -4.51 -15.15
N LEU A 101 9.14 -4.17 -15.50
CA LEU A 101 8.73 -3.96 -16.90
C LEU A 101 9.13 -2.57 -17.45
N ASP A 102 9.15 -1.54 -16.60
CA ASP A 102 9.55 -0.17 -16.94
C ASP A 102 10.99 -0.08 -17.45
N ALA A 103 11.85 -1.05 -17.11
CA ALA A 103 13.22 -1.13 -17.59
C ALA A 103 13.31 -1.22 -19.12
N ALA A 104 12.28 -1.77 -19.77
CA ALA A 104 12.21 -1.87 -21.23
C ALA A 104 11.35 -0.77 -21.86
N GLU A 105 10.20 -0.47 -21.27
CA GLU A 105 9.23 0.50 -21.80
C GLU A 105 8.28 0.96 -20.70
N ARG A 106 7.84 2.22 -20.78
CA ARG A 106 6.88 2.80 -19.83
C ARG A 106 5.59 1.97 -19.75
N VAL A 107 5.32 1.45 -18.57
CA VAL A 107 4.08 0.79 -18.17
C VAL A 107 3.27 1.71 -17.27
N GLU A 108 1.95 1.65 -17.42
CA GLU A 108 0.99 2.32 -16.54
C GLU A 108 0.20 1.26 -15.76
N TYR A 109 -0.46 1.65 -14.68
CA TYR A 109 -1.35 0.75 -13.97
C TYR A 109 -2.70 1.40 -13.70
N THR A 110 -3.75 0.57 -13.77
CA THR A 110 -5.08 0.89 -13.29
C THR A 110 -5.25 0.26 -11.91
N PHE A 111 -5.91 0.97 -11.00
CA PHE A 111 -6.15 0.52 -9.64
C PHE A 111 -7.49 1.07 -9.14
N ASN A 112 -8.52 0.22 -9.12
CA ASN A 112 -9.87 0.58 -8.75
C ASN A 112 -10.40 -0.38 -7.68
N VAL A 113 -10.43 0.07 -6.43
CA VAL A 113 -10.92 -0.75 -5.31
C VAL A 113 -12.44 -0.88 -5.26
N ILE A 114 -13.17 -0.05 -6.01
CA ILE A 114 -14.65 -0.12 -6.08
C ILE A 114 -15.05 -1.27 -7.00
N THR A 115 -14.42 -1.38 -8.17
CA THR A 115 -14.66 -2.49 -9.12
C THR A 115 -13.84 -3.74 -8.81
N GLY A 116 -12.77 -3.60 -8.02
CA GLY A 116 -11.81 -4.66 -7.74
C GLY A 116 -10.78 -4.85 -8.87
N GLU A 117 -10.78 -4.00 -9.89
CA GLU A 117 -9.85 -4.07 -11.02
C GLU A 117 -8.46 -3.53 -10.65
N ALA A 118 -7.44 -4.25 -11.10
CA ALA A 118 -6.07 -3.83 -11.01
C ALA A 118 -5.25 -4.50 -12.11
N TYR A 119 -4.68 -3.74 -13.03
CA TYR A 119 -3.91 -4.29 -14.15
C TYR A 119 -2.81 -3.34 -14.60
N LEU A 120 -1.81 -3.91 -15.25
CA LEU A 120 -0.77 -3.17 -15.95
C LEU A 120 -1.16 -2.97 -17.41
N SER A 121 -0.85 -1.80 -17.96
CA SER A 121 -1.07 -1.48 -19.36
C SER A 121 0.14 -0.83 -20.01
N ARG A 122 0.26 -1.03 -21.31
CA ARG A 122 1.32 -0.49 -22.17
C ARG A 122 0.66 0.03 -23.44
N ARG A 123 0.87 1.32 -23.74
CA ARG A 123 0.20 2.02 -24.85
C ARG A 123 -1.33 1.82 -24.84
N GLY A 124 -1.93 1.79 -23.65
CA GLY A 124 -3.36 1.58 -23.47
C GLY A 124 -3.85 0.13 -23.59
N GLN A 125 -2.97 -0.84 -23.92
CA GLN A 125 -3.32 -2.26 -23.98
C GLN A 125 -2.88 -2.98 -22.70
N ARG A 126 -3.68 -3.93 -22.21
CA ARG A 126 -3.34 -4.73 -21.03
C ARG A 126 -2.11 -5.59 -21.30
N VAL A 127 -1.22 -5.68 -20.32
CA VAL A 127 -0.04 -6.56 -20.42
C VAL A 127 -0.51 -8.01 -20.27
N ALA A 128 -0.29 -8.82 -21.31
CA ALA A 128 -0.70 -10.22 -21.33
C ALA A 128 -0.01 -11.04 -20.23
N GLY A 129 -0.73 -12.03 -19.68
CA GLY A 129 -0.21 -12.94 -18.65
C GLY A 129 -0.07 -12.32 -17.25
N GLN A 130 -0.46 -11.05 -17.08
CA GLN A 130 -0.47 -10.38 -15.77
C GLN A 130 -1.87 -10.44 -15.13
N PRO A 131 -1.97 -10.40 -13.79
CA PRO A 131 -3.26 -10.35 -13.12
C PRO A 131 -4.06 -9.08 -13.43
N GLU A 132 -5.38 -9.19 -13.30
CA GLU A 132 -6.32 -8.10 -13.61
C GLU A 132 -7.19 -7.64 -12.41
N THR A 133 -6.99 -8.24 -11.24
CA THR A 133 -7.79 -7.96 -10.04
C THR A 133 -6.92 -7.63 -8.83
N ILE A 134 -7.48 -6.83 -7.92
CA ILE A 134 -6.85 -6.49 -6.63
C ILE A 134 -6.51 -7.75 -5.84
N ALA A 135 -7.43 -8.72 -5.82
CA ALA A 135 -7.22 -9.97 -5.09
C ALA A 135 -6.01 -10.75 -5.66
N ALA A 136 -5.93 -10.93 -6.97
CA ALA A 136 -4.82 -11.66 -7.58
C ALA A 136 -3.48 -10.92 -7.42
N TRP A 137 -3.46 -9.59 -7.52
CA TRP A 137 -2.25 -8.80 -7.22
C TRP A 137 -1.87 -8.85 -5.74
N ALA A 138 -2.82 -8.97 -4.82
CA ALA A 138 -2.53 -9.10 -3.39
C ALA A 138 -1.76 -10.39 -3.07
N GLU A 139 -2.11 -11.51 -3.73
CA GLU A 139 -1.39 -12.78 -3.61
C GLU A 139 0.06 -12.68 -4.10
N ILE A 140 0.35 -11.78 -5.05
CA ILE A 140 1.73 -11.49 -5.50
C ILE A 140 2.42 -10.51 -4.55
N GLY A 141 1.72 -9.48 -4.09
CA GLY A 141 2.31 -8.46 -3.22
C GLY A 141 2.71 -8.97 -1.85
N HIS A 142 2.00 -9.98 -1.32
CA HIS A 142 2.32 -10.58 -0.02
C HIS A 142 3.72 -11.22 0.04
N PRO A 143 4.12 -12.15 -0.85
CA PRO A 143 5.48 -12.70 -0.84
C PRO A 143 6.55 -11.63 -1.14
N VAL A 144 6.25 -10.63 -1.97
CA VAL A 144 7.17 -9.49 -2.20
C VAL A 144 7.43 -8.73 -0.90
N GLU A 145 6.39 -8.40 -0.14
CA GLU A 145 6.52 -7.74 1.15
C GLU A 145 7.33 -8.59 2.15
N THR A 146 7.02 -9.87 2.27
CA THR A 146 7.70 -10.79 3.17
C THR A 146 9.20 -10.86 2.87
N ALA A 147 9.57 -11.04 1.60
CA ALA A 147 10.96 -11.11 1.18
C ALA A 147 11.75 -9.82 1.50
N LEU A 148 11.11 -8.64 1.39
CA LEU A 148 11.76 -7.38 1.75
C LEU A 148 12.03 -7.26 3.25
N PHE A 149 11.12 -7.72 4.10
CA PHE A 149 11.37 -7.75 5.54
C PHE A 149 12.46 -8.76 5.90
N GLU A 150 12.49 -9.93 5.27
CA GLU A 150 13.56 -10.92 5.44
C GLU A 150 14.93 -10.36 5.03
N GLN A 151 15.01 -9.68 3.88
CA GLN A 151 16.22 -8.99 3.44
C GLN A 151 16.67 -7.92 4.44
N LEU A 152 15.73 -7.13 4.97
CA LEU A 152 16.04 -6.09 5.95
C LEU A 152 16.58 -6.69 7.25
N PHE A 153 15.96 -7.74 7.77
CA PHE A 153 16.41 -8.40 9.00
C PHE A 153 17.76 -9.07 8.81
N ALA A 154 18.00 -9.71 7.66
CA ALA A 154 19.31 -10.26 7.34
C ALA A 154 20.37 -9.15 7.26
N ALA A 155 20.10 -8.03 6.57
CA ALA A 155 21.06 -6.93 6.51
C ALA A 155 21.43 -6.40 7.91
N GLN A 156 20.44 -6.28 8.79
CA GLN A 156 20.63 -5.84 10.19
C GLN A 156 21.41 -6.84 11.03
N GLU A 157 21.08 -8.13 10.93
CA GLU A 157 21.74 -9.21 11.67
C GLU A 157 23.23 -9.30 11.32
N TRP A 158 23.57 -9.08 10.05
CA TRP A 158 24.95 -9.15 9.55
C TRP A 158 25.68 -7.79 9.58
N GLY A 159 25.04 -6.73 10.08
CA GLY A 159 25.63 -5.38 10.15
C GLY A 159 25.95 -4.77 8.78
N ASN A 160 25.28 -5.20 7.71
CA ASN A 160 25.50 -4.70 6.36
C ASN A 160 24.64 -3.45 6.10
N THR A 161 25.19 -2.28 6.41
CA THR A 161 24.50 -0.98 6.30
C THR A 161 24.05 -0.67 4.88
N THR A 162 24.87 -0.96 3.87
CA THR A 162 24.51 -0.73 2.45
C THR A 162 23.30 -1.58 2.04
N ALA A 163 23.26 -2.86 2.42
CA ALA A 163 22.13 -3.72 2.12
C ALA A 163 20.86 -3.27 2.86
N GLU A 164 20.98 -2.78 4.09
CA GLU A 164 19.87 -2.21 4.84
C GLU A 164 19.30 -0.97 4.14
N GLU A 165 20.14 -0.03 3.74
CA GLU A 165 19.75 1.21 3.07
C GLU A 165 19.06 0.94 1.72
N VAL A 166 19.66 0.07 0.90
CA VAL A 166 19.09 -0.33 -0.40
C VAL A 166 17.73 -1.01 -0.21
N THR A 167 17.62 -1.91 0.78
CA THR A 167 16.35 -2.59 1.07
C THR A 167 15.29 -1.61 1.56
N ARG A 168 15.63 -0.69 2.48
CA ARG A 168 14.71 0.36 2.94
C ARG A 168 14.26 1.26 1.81
N ALA A 169 15.17 1.68 0.93
CA ALA A 169 14.82 2.50 -0.24
C ALA A 169 13.81 1.77 -1.14
N ARG A 170 14.02 0.47 -1.40
CA ARG A 170 13.07 -0.36 -2.16
C ARG A 170 11.72 -0.50 -1.46
N MET A 171 11.72 -0.73 -0.14
CA MET A 171 10.49 -0.79 0.66
C MET A 171 9.70 0.53 0.63
N ILE A 172 10.38 1.68 0.66
CA ILE A 172 9.74 3.01 0.53
C ILE A 172 9.14 3.17 -0.87
N LYS A 173 9.89 2.85 -1.93
CA LYS A 173 9.44 2.95 -3.32
C LYS A 173 8.17 2.13 -3.56
N LEU A 174 8.14 0.90 -3.04
CA LEU A 174 7.00 -0.01 -3.16
C LEU A 174 5.85 0.30 -2.19
N GLY A 175 6.05 1.25 -1.25
CA GLY A 175 5.02 1.65 -0.28
C GLY A 175 4.83 0.66 0.88
N VAL A 176 5.81 -0.21 1.12
CA VAL A 176 5.83 -1.16 2.24
C VAL A 176 6.00 -0.41 3.56
N ILE A 177 6.99 0.48 3.62
CA ILE A 177 7.22 1.37 4.77
C ILE A 177 7.06 2.83 4.35
N ARG A 178 6.84 3.70 5.33
CA ARG A 178 6.81 5.14 5.10
C ARG A 178 8.24 5.68 5.03
N PRO A 179 8.52 6.68 4.18
CA PRO A 179 9.77 7.41 4.25
C PRO A 179 9.91 8.08 5.63
N PRO A 180 11.14 8.25 6.14
CA PRO A 180 11.39 9.06 7.33
C PRO A 180 10.83 10.47 7.13
N LYS A 181 10.39 11.12 8.22
CA LYS A 181 10.00 12.52 8.16
C LYS A 181 11.26 13.36 7.83
N ALA A 182 11.08 14.49 7.17
CA ALA A 182 12.19 15.34 6.74
C ALA A 182 13.14 15.74 7.90
N ASP A 183 12.62 15.81 9.12
CA ASP A 183 13.40 16.14 10.32
C ASP A 183 14.25 14.97 10.86
N ASP A 184 14.05 13.74 10.36
CA ASP A 184 14.74 12.52 10.77
C ASP A 184 15.72 12.00 9.69
N ALA A 185 15.94 12.76 8.60
CA ALA A 185 16.88 12.37 7.56
C ALA A 185 18.33 12.54 8.05
N PRO A 186 19.19 11.51 8.01
CA PRO A 186 20.61 11.70 8.29
C PRO A 186 21.19 12.69 7.28
N PRO A 187 22.14 13.56 7.69
CA PRO A 187 22.71 14.56 6.80
C PRO A 187 23.31 13.87 5.58
N THR A 188 22.79 14.20 4.40
CA THR A 188 23.34 13.81 3.11
C THR A 188 24.80 14.24 3.07
N ALA A 189 25.73 13.27 3.06
CA ALA A 189 27.13 13.53 2.82
C ALA A 189 27.27 14.12 1.41
N VAL A 190 27.60 15.40 1.35
CA VAL A 190 28.03 16.08 0.12
C VAL A 190 29.43 15.54 -0.20
N LEU A 191 29.52 14.63 -1.16
CA LEU A 191 30.80 14.28 -1.76
C LEU A 191 31.25 15.48 -2.60
N SER A 192 32.30 16.15 -2.12
CA SER A 192 33.06 17.17 -2.85
C SER A 192 34.19 16.48 -3.62
#